data_AF-A0A838V1L3-F1
#
_entry.id   AF-A0A838V1L3-F1
#
_cell.length_a   1.000
_cell.length_b   1.000
_cell.length_c   1.000
_cell.angle_alpha   90.00
_cell.angle_beta   90.00
_cell.angle_gamma   90.00
#
_symmetry.space_group_name_H-M   'P 1'
#
loop_
_entity.id
_entity.type
_entity.pdbx_description
1 polymer ?
#
loop_
_entity_poly.entity_id
_entity_poly.type
_entity_poly.pdbx_seq_one_letter_code
_entity_poly.pdbx_strand_id
1 'polypeptide(L)'
;MTIFALAKLGHQYFLWGGAGLVCLVTFVILILSPALSAQGRVWEKAAAGFLAVFVLAALVLGGVVIGLIVVYYYTDIVNFLQGE
;
A
#
# COMPACT_ATOMS: atom_id res chain seq x y z
N MET A 1 -9.60 0.21 28.11
CA MET A 1 -10.68 0.71 27.23
C MET A 1 -10.30 0.65 25.74
N THR A 2 -9.53 -0.36 25.29
CA THR A 2 -9.07 -0.48 23.88
C THR A 2 -9.86 -1.52 23.08
N ILE A 3 -10.52 -2.45 23.76
CA ILE A 3 -11.20 -3.61 23.17
C ILE A 3 -12.50 -3.19 22.45
N PHE A 4 -13.19 -2.16 22.94
CA PHE A 4 -14.44 -1.65 22.35
C PHE A 4 -14.23 -0.87 21.04
N ALA A 5 -13.02 -0.33 20.79
CA ALA A 5 -12.70 0.33 19.53
C ALA A 5 -12.63 -0.67 18.37
N LEU A 6 -12.16 -1.90 18.61
CA LEU A 6 -12.09 -2.95 17.58
C LEU A 6 -13.49 -3.44 17.13
N ALA A 7 -14.47 -3.43 18.04
CA ALA A 7 -15.83 -3.88 17.72
C ALA A 7 -16.60 -2.93 16.79
N LYS A 8 -16.19 -1.66 16.68
CA LYS A 8 -16.86 -0.64 15.83
C LYS A 8 -16.27 -0.56 14.40
N LEU A 9 -15.22 -1.32 14.11
CA LEU A 9 -14.48 -1.32 12.84
C LEU A 9 -15.13 -2.14 11.73
N GLY A 10 -16.27 -2.79 11.97
CA GLY A 10 -16.83 -3.82 11.08
C GLY A 10 -16.93 -3.42 9.60
N HIS A 11 -17.30 -2.17 9.32
CA HIS A 11 -17.38 -1.67 7.95
C HIS A 11 -16.07 -1.04 7.43
N GLN A 12 -15.24 -0.52 8.34
CA GLN A 12 -13.98 0.12 7.97
C GLN A 12 -12.99 -0.91 7.43
N TYR A 13 -12.93 -2.11 8.00
CA TYR A 13 -12.07 -3.19 7.48
C TYR A 13 -12.30 -3.50 6.00
N PHE A 14 -13.54 -3.43 5.51
CA PHE A 14 -13.84 -3.62 4.09
C PHE A 14 -13.29 -2.48 3.22
N LEU A 15 -13.27 -1.24 3.72
CA LEU A 15 -12.70 -0.09 3.01
C LEU A 15 -11.17 -0.18 2.95
N TRP A 16 -10.51 -0.47 4.09
CA TRP A 16 -9.06 -0.62 4.15
C TRP A 16 -8.59 -1.86 3.36
N GLY A 17 -9.31 -2.98 3.51
CA GLY A 17 -9.04 -4.21 2.75
C GLY A 17 -9.29 -4.04 1.25
N GLY A 18 -10.36 -3.34 0.87
CA GLY A 18 -10.67 -3.00 -0.51
C GLY A 18 -9.60 -2.10 -1.15
N ALA A 19 -9.14 -1.06 -0.43
CA ALA A 19 -8.05 -0.20 -0.88
C ALA A 19 -6.74 -0.98 -1.07
N GLY A 20 -6.43 -1.91 -0.17
CA GLY A 20 -5.29 -2.80 -0.30
C GLY A 20 -5.39 -3.72 -1.52
N LEU A 21 -6.58 -4.26 -1.79
CA LEU A 21 -6.86 -5.10 -2.96
C LEU A 21 -6.69 -4.30 -4.26
N VAL A 22 -7.21 -3.07 -4.32
CA VAL A 22 -7.01 -2.17 -5.47
C VAL A 22 -5.53 -1.91 -5.70
N CYS A 23 -4.75 -1.60 -4.65
CA CYS A 23 -3.30 -1.43 -4.79
C CYS A 23 -2.60 -2.67 -5.37
N LEU A 24 -3.00 -3.87 -4.93
CA LEU A 24 -2.45 -5.12 -5.43
C LEU A 24 -2.79 -5.33 -6.91
N VAL A 25 -4.04 -5.04 -7.30
CA VAL A 25 -4.48 -5.09 -8.70
C VAL A 25 -3.67 -4.10 -9.55
N THR A 26 -3.49 -2.87 -9.08
CA THR A 26 -2.67 -1.86 -9.76
C THR A 26 -1.23 -2.33 -9.93
N PHE A 27 -0.61 -2.92 -8.90
CA PHE A 27 0.73 -3.50 -8.99
C PHE A 27 0.81 -4.60 -10.06
N VAL A 28 -0.16 -5.52 -10.09
CA VAL A 28 -0.17 -6.61 -11.07
C VAL A 28 -0.29 -6.08 -12.50
N ILE A 29 -1.15 -5.09 -12.72
CA ILE A 29 -1.41 -4.54 -14.06
C ILE A 29 -0.28 -3.63 -14.53
N LEU A 30 0.18 -2.70 -13.69
CA LEU A 30 1.11 -1.65 -14.10
C LEU A 30 2.58 -2.02 -13.94
N ILE A 31 2.91 -3.00 -13.10
CA ILE A 31 4.31 -3.35 -12.80
C ILE A 31 4.60 -4.78 -13.22
N LEU A 32 3.83 -5.76 -12.71
CA LEU A 32 4.13 -7.16 -12.93
C LEU A 32 3.87 -7.59 -14.39
N SER A 33 2.73 -7.18 -14.97
CA SER A 33 2.36 -7.52 -16.34
C SER A 33 3.38 -7.01 -17.38
N PRO A 34 3.77 -5.72 -17.42
CA PRO A 34 4.78 -5.25 -18.37
C PRO A 34 6.17 -5.83 -18.09
N ALA A 35 6.54 -6.04 -16.83
CA ALA A 35 7.84 -6.66 -16.49
C ALA A 35 7.96 -8.08 -17.04
N LEU A 36 6.88 -8.87 -16.98
CA LEU A 36 6.83 -10.23 -17.52
C LEU A 36 6.60 -10.27 -19.03
N SER A 37 5.98 -9.25 -19.61
CA SER A 37 5.71 -9.15 -21.06
C SER A 37 6.97 -8.78 -21.85
N ALA A 38 7.86 -7.96 -21.28
CA ALA A 38 9.09 -7.49 -21.94
C ALA A 38 10.17 -8.58 -22.14
N GLN A 39 10.07 -9.73 -21.47
CA GLN A 39 11.11 -10.77 -21.48
C GLN A 39 10.72 -11.98 -22.34
N GLY A 40 11.63 -12.42 -23.22
CA GLY A 40 11.39 -13.51 -24.17
C GLY A 40 11.56 -14.92 -23.59
N ARG A 41 12.50 -15.12 -22.65
CA ARG A 41 12.77 -16.43 -22.02
C ARG A 41 12.22 -16.51 -20.59
N VAL A 42 11.75 -17.71 -20.22
CA VAL A 42 11.17 -18.01 -18.89
C VAL A 42 12.15 -17.71 -17.75
N TRP A 43 13.45 -17.92 -17.96
CA TRP A 43 14.49 -17.64 -16.97
C TRP A 43 14.70 -16.13 -16.74
N GLU A 44 14.51 -15.29 -17.76
CA GLU A 44 14.58 -13.83 -17.61
C GLU A 44 13.31 -13.26 -16.96
N LYS A 45 12.16 -13.89 -17.20
CA LYS A 45 10.89 -13.58 -16.51
C LYS A 45 10.98 -13.80 -15.01
N ALA A 46 11.70 -14.83 -14.57
CA ALA A 46 11.90 -15.10 -13.14
C ALA A 46 12.70 -13.97 -12.45
N ALA A 47 13.78 -13.49 -13.09
CA ALA A 47 14.58 -12.37 -12.58
C ALA A 47 13.79 -11.05 -12.58
N ALA A 48 13.02 -10.79 -13.65
CA ALA A 48 12.13 -9.63 -13.71
C ALA A 48 11.02 -9.67 -12.64
N GLY A 49 10.49 -10.86 -12.35
CA GLY A 49 9.54 -11.08 -11.26
C GLY A 49 10.15 -10.78 -9.88
N PHE A 50 11.41 -11.17 -9.65
CA PHE A 50 12.12 -10.86 -8.40
C PHE A 50 12.28 -9.34 -8.21
N LEU A 51 12.65 -8.61 -9.27
CA LEU A 51 12.74 -7.16 -9.23
C LEU A 51 11.36 -6.51 -8.99
N ALA A 52 10.29 -7.05 -9.58
CA ALA A 52 8.92 -6.57 -9.34
C ALA A 52 8.50 -6.76 -7.87
N VAL A 53 8.86 -7.89 -7.24
CA VAL A 53 8.61 -8.10 -5.80
C VAL A 53 9.39 -7.11 -4.94
N PHE A 54 10.62 -6.76 -5.33
CA PHE A 54 11.38 -5.70 -4.65
C PHE A 54 10.66 -4.35 -4.73
N VAL A 55 10.09 -4.01 -5.89
CA VAL A 55 9.26 -2.79 -6.05
C VAL A 55 7.99 -2.86 -5.20
N LEU A 56 7.33 -4.02 -5.13
CA LEU A 56 6.19 -4.21 -4.23
C LEU A 56 6.57 -3.93 -2.77
N ALA A 57 7.70 -4.46 -2.32
CA ALA A 57 8.20 -4.23 -0.98
C ALA A 57 8.49 -2.73 -0.73
N ALA A 58 9.08 -2.03 -1.69
CA ALA A 58 9.32 -0.60 -1.60
C ALA A 58 8.02 0.21 -1.52
N LEU A 59 7.01 -0.13 -2.32
CA LEU A 59 5.69 0.52 -2.28
C LEU A 59 4.98 0.30 -0.94
N VAL A 60 5.05 -0.91 -0.39
CA VAL A 60 4.49 -1.23 0.92
C VAL A 60 5.21 -0.44 2.02
N LEU A 61 6.54 -0.46 2.03
CA LEU A 61 7.33 0.28 3.01
C LEU A 61 7.08 1.78 2.93
N GLY A 62 7.09 2.35 1.72
CA GLY A 62 6.79 3.77 1.49
C GLY A 62 5.39 4.13 1.99
N GLY A 63 4.38 3.33 1.66
CA GLY A 63 3.01 3.52 2.13
C GLY A 63 2.89 3.47 3.66
N VAL A 64 3.58 2.52 4.31
CA VAL A 64 3.62 2.43 5.78
C VAL A 64 4.29 3.65 6.39
N VAL A 65 5.45 4.09 5.86
CA VAL A 65 6.16 5.27 6.38
C VAL A 65 5.31 6.52 6.24
N ILE A 66 4.69 6.75 5.07
CA ILE A 66 3.80 7.89 4.85
C ILE A 66 2.59 7.83 5.79
N GLY A 67 1.98 6.65 5.94
CA GLY A 67 0.85 6.45 6.84
C GLY A 67 1.21 6.76 8.30
N LEU A 68 2.39 6.32 8.76
CA LEU A 68 2.88 6.60 10.10
C LEU A 68 3.17 8.07 10.32
N ILE A 69 3.77 8.76 9.34
CA ILE A 69 4.01 10.20 9.39
C ILE A 69 2.68 10.96 9.54
N VAL A 70 1.67 10.62 8.73
CA VAL A 70 0.35 11.26 8.80
C VAL A 70 -0.31 11.04 10.17
N VAL A 71 -0.23 9.82 10.71
CA VAL A 71 -0.78 9.52 12.05
C VAL A 71 -0.04 10.29 13.14
N TYR A 72 1.29 10.37 13.06
CA TYR A 72 2.11 11.06 14.05
C TYR A 72 1.86 12.57 14.07
N TYR A 73 1.78 13.20 12.90
CA TYR A 73 1.54 14.63 12.76
C TYR A 73 0.05 15.00 12.66
N TYR A 74 -0.87 14.07 12.94
CA TYR A 74 -2.30 14.30 12.72
C TYR A 74 -2.81 15.54 13.47
N THR A 75 -2.44 15.68 14.74
CA THR A 75 -2.84 16.84 15.56
C THR A 75 -2.25 18.14 15.02
N ASP A 76 -0.99 18.14 14.60
CA ASP A 76 -0.31 19.31 14.01
C ASP A 76 -0.97 19.73 12.69
N ILE A 77 -1.28 18.77 11.82
CA ILE A 77 -1.95 18.98 10.54
C ILE A 77 -3.36 19.55 10.77
N VAL A 78 -4.10 19.02 11.74
CA VAL A 78 -5.47 19.46 12.04
C VAL A 78 -5.47 20.88 12.62
N ASN A 79 -4.58 21.18 13.58
CA ASN A 79 -4.47 22.52 14.16
C ASN A 79 -4.07 23.56 13.11
N PHE A 80 -3.10 23.23 12.25
CA PHE A 80 -2.71 24.07 11.11
C PHE A 80 -3.88 24.33 10.14
N LEU A 81 -4.71 23.32 9.87
CA LEU A 81 -5.87 23.46 8.98
C LEU A 81 -6.99 24.29 9.61
N GLN A 82 -7.14 24.24 10.94
CA GLN A 82 -8.16 24.97 11.68
C GLN A 82 -7.79 26.43 11.97
N GLY A 83 -6.53 26.82 11.74
CA GLY A 83 -6.09 28.21 11.81
C GLY A 83 -5.99 28.76 13.23
N GLU A 84 -5.64 27.90 14.20
CA GLU A 84 -5.26 28.32 15.56
C GLU A 84 -3.73 28.51 15.68
#